data_AF-A0A2T5JR75-F1
#
_entry.id   AF-A0A2T5JR75-F1
#
_cell.length_a   1.000
_cell.length_b   1.000
_cell.length_c   1.000
_cell.angle_alpha   90.00
_cell.angle_beta   90.00
_cell.angle_gamma   90.00
#
_symmetry.space_group_name_H-M   'P 1'
#
loop_
_entity.id
_entity.type
_entity.pdbx_description
1 polymer ?
#
loop_
_entity_poly.entity_id
_entity_poly.type
_entity_poly.pdbx_seq_one_letter_code
_entity_poly.pdbx_strand_id
1 'polypeptide(L)'
;MKIDEQHNAALAKVAEMVGDAKFAMLTTLEKDGTLRSRPMATMQLDGDGNLWFFTSQSSPKIVEAKPDQQVNLAFMRTDKQDYLSISGAAELVHDREKMQDLWSPWVKPWFPKGLDDPDLALLKVSIMEAEYWDAPG
;
A
#
# COMPACT_ATOMS: atom_id res chain seq x y z
N MET A 1 -8.03 3.17 -7.33
CA MET A 1 -7.53 3.73 -6.07
C MET A 1 -7.91 5.20 -6.01
N LYS A 2 -8.08 5.76 -4.82
CA LYS A 2 -8.23 7.21 -4.60
C LYS A 2 -6.84 7.84 -4.58
N ILE A 3 -6.68 9.04 -5.14
CA ILE A 3 -5.45 9.82 -5.05
C ILE A 3 -5.86 11.21 -4.62
N ASP A 4 -5.34 11.66 -3.48
CA ASP A 4 -5.54 13.02 -3.02
C ASP A 4 -4.52 13.96 -3.69
N GLU A 5 -4.76 15.27 -3.63
CA GLU A 5 -3.83 16.26 -4.21
C GLU A 5 -2.45 16.17 -3.56
N GLN A 6 -1.39 16.14 -4.38
CA GLN A 6 -0.01 16.05 -3.92
C GLN A 6 0.66 17.43 -3.99
N HIS A 7 1.25 17.86 -2.88
CA HIS A 7 1.79 19.22 -2.75
C HIS A 7 3.28 19.36 -3.11
N ASN A 8 3.93 18.28 -3.55
CA ASN A 8 5.30 18.34 -4.05
C ASN A 8 5.49 17.50 -5.32
N ALA A 9 6.49 17.89 -6.13
CA ALA A 9 6.73 17.28 -7.43
C ALA A 9 7.11 15.78 -7.36
N ALA A 10 7.82 15.37 -6.30
CA ALA A 10 8.21 13.97 -6.11
C ALA A 10 6.98 13.08 -5.89
N LEU A 11 6.08 13.48 -4.99
CA LEU A 11 4.83 12.77 -4.74
C LEU A 11 3.86 12.86 -5.93
N ALA A 12 3.87 13.95 -6.68
CA ALA A 12 3.08 14.05 -7.91
C ALA A 12 3.52 13.01 -8.97
N LYS A 13 4.83 12.78 -9.14
CA LYS A 13 5.34 11.71 -10.01
C LYS A 13 4.97 10.33 -9.48
N VAL A 14 5.08 10.10 -8.18
CA VAL A 14 4.61 8.85 -7.56
C VAL A 14 3.13 8.63 -7.86
N ALA A 15 2.28 9.65 -7.65
CA ALA A 15 0.84 9.60 -7.93
C ALA A 15 0.52 9.23 -9.39
N GLU A 16 1.24 9.82 -10.35
CA GLU A 16 1.14 9.49 -11.77
C GLU A 16 1.44 8.00 -12.03
N MET A 17 2.52 7.50 -11.43
CA MET A 17 2.97 6.13 -11.63
C MET A 17 2.07 5.08 -10.94
N VAL A 18 1.56 5.38 -9.75
CA VAL A 18 0.69 4.45 -9.01
C VAL A 18 -0.75 4.49 -9.48
N GLY A 19 -1.25 5.60 -10.05
CA GLY A 19 -2.69 5.81 -10.30
C GLY A 19 -3.36 4.76 -11.18
N ASP A 20 -2.62 4.18 -12.12
CA ASP A 20 -3.12 3.10 -12.98
C ASP A 20 -2.82 1.69 -12.41
N ALA A 21 -1.96 1.59 -11.40
CA ALA A 21 -1.55 0.33 -10.82
C ALA A 21 -2.51 -0.10 -9.68
N LYS A 22 -3.34 -1.10 -9.96
CA LYS A 22 -4.31 -1.64 -8.98
C LYS A 22 -3.66 -2.34 -7.79
N PHE A 23 -2.48 -2.92 -8.00
CA PHE A 23 -1.80 -3.75 -7.02
C PHE A 23 -0.35 -3.33 -6.89
N ALA A 24 0.12 -3.30 -5.64
CA ALA A 24 1.53 -3.27 -5.29
C ALA A 24 1.99 -4.65 -4.85
N MET A 25 3.25 -4.99 -5.10
CA MET A 25 3.91 -6.11 -4.44
C MET A 25 4.52 -5.60 -3.13
N LEU A 26 3.93 -5.99 -2.00
CA LEU A 26 4.43 -5.67 -0.67
C LEU A 26 5.47 -6.70 -0.24
N THR A 27 6.70 -6.25 -0.08
CA THR A 27 7.82 -7.05 0.39
C THR A 27 8.13 -6.71 1.84
N THR A 28 8.16 -7.74 2.70
CA THR A 28 8.51 -7.63 4.12
C THR A 28 9.63 -8.62 4.44
N LEU A 29 10.40 -8.32 5.49
CA LEU A 29 11.34 -9.24 6.12
C LEU A 29 10.59 -10.17 7.08
N GLU A 30 10.81 -11.47 6.97
CA GLU A 30 10.25 -12.48 7.87
C GLU A 30 11.26 -12.81 9.00
N LYS A 31 10.80 -13.46 10.08
CA LYS A 31 11.61 -13.81 11.27
C LYS A 31 12.89 -14.58 10.97
N ASP A 32 12.88 -15.40 9.93
CA ASP A 32 14.03 -16.21 9.51
C ASP A 32 15.03 -15.43 8.63
N GLY A 33 14.80 -14.13 8.45
CA GLY A 33 15.62 -13.24 7.62
C GLY A 33 15.29 -13.32 6.14
N THR A 34 14.31 -14.12 5.72
CA THR A 34 13.89 -14.19 4.31
C THR A 34 13.00 -13.01 3.93
N LEU A 35 13.07 -12.61 2.65
CA LEU A 35 12.14 -11.65 2.08
C LEU A 35 10.96 -12.40 1.47
N ARG A 36 9.74 -11.94 1.77
CA ARG A 36 8.54 -12.47 1.14
C ARG A 36 7.73 -11.32 0.55
N SER A 37 7.32 -11.47 -0.70
CA SER A 37 6.50 -10.49 -1.41
C SER A 37 5.11 -11.03 -1.68
N ARG A 38 4.11 -10.14 -1.62
CA ARG A 38 2.70 -10.50 -1.77
C ARG A 38 1.90 -9.37 -2.43
N PRO A 39 0.98 -9.67 -3.36
CA PRO A 39 0.16 -8.63 -3.98
C PRO A 39 -0.80 -8.02 -2.94
N MET A 40 -0.89 -6.70 -2.95
CA MET A 40 -1.77 -5.90 -2.09
C MET A 40 -2.51 -4.88 -2.95
N ALA A 41 -3.82 -4.75 -2.76
CA ALA A 41 -4.61 -3.76 -3.49
C ALA A 41 -4.42 -2.38 -2.86
N THR A 42 -3.89 -1.43 -3.63
CA THR A 42 -3.69 -0.06 -3.18
C THR A 42 -5.03 0.67 -3.18
N MET A 43 -5.48 1.11 -2.01
CA MET A 43 -6.77 1.77 -1.85
C MET A 43 -6.65 3.28 -2.08
N GLN A 44 -5.63 3.90 -1.51
CA GLN A 44 -5.41 5.33 -1.59
C GLN A 44 -3.93 5.71 -1.54
N LEU A 45 -3.55 6.78 -2.25
CA LEU A 45 -2.42 7.65 -1.91
C LEU A 45 -3.00 8.95 -1.34
N ASP A 46 -2.79 9.22 -0.05
CA ASP A 46 -3.34 10.43 0.59
C ASP A 46 -2.46 11.67 0.37
N GLY A 47 -2.94 12.84 0.81
CA GLY A 47 -2.23 14.13 0.60
C GLY A 47 -0.92 14.26 1.39
N ASP A 48 -0.72 13.39 2.39
CA ASP A 48 0.49 13.33 3.21
C ASP A 48 1.52 12.33 2.65
N GLY A 49 1.25 11.70 1.50
CA GLY A 49 2.15 10.74 0.86
C GLY A 49 2.09 9.34 1.48
N ASN A 50 0.98 8.96 2.11
CA ASN A 50 0.78 7.61 2.63
C ASN A 50 -0.01 6.74 1.66
N LEU A 51 0.44 5.50 1.52
CA LEU A 51 -0.27 4.46 0.78
C LEU A 51 -1.09 3.59 1.73
N TRP A 52 -2.38 3.44 1.42
CA TRP A 52 -3.33 2.72 2.27
C TRP A 52 -3.78 1.40 1.62
N PHE A 53 -3.83 0.35 2.43
CA PHE A 53 -4.26 -0.98 2.01
C PHE A 53 -5.20 -1.59 3.06
N PHE A 54 -6.19 -2.36 2.63
CA PHE A 54 -6.90 -3.25 3.55
C PHE A 54 -6.07 -4.48 3.86
N THR A 55 -6.14 -4.95 5.10
CA THR A 55 -5.38 -6.10 5.55
C THR A 55 -6.07 -6.80 6.73
N SER A 56 -5.60 -7.99 7.04
CA SER A 56 -6.06 -8.80 8.16
C SER A 56 -5.08 -8.66 9.32
N GLN A 57 -5.54 -8.25 10.51
CA GLN A 57 -4.68 -8.08 11.69
C GLN A 57 -4.03 -9.40 12.14
N SER A 58 -4.67 -10.55 11.88
CA SER A 58 -4.13 -11.87 12.16
C SER A 58 -3.16 -12.38 11.10
N SER A 59 -2.97 -11.63 10.01
CA SER A 59 -2.12 -12.08 8.92
C SER A 59 -0.65 -12.15 9.35
N PRO A 60 0.09 -13.22 8.98
CA PRO A 60 1.51 -13.36 9.32
C PRO A 60 2.38 -12.18 8.87
N LYS A 61 1.91 -11.41 7.89
CA LYS A 61 2.54 -10.17 7.38
C LYS A 61 2.49 -9.00 8.38
N ILE A 62 1.62 -9.08 9.39
CA ILE A 62 1.35 -8.04 10.41
C ILE A 62 1.89 -8.42 11.78
N VAL A 63 2.19 -9.71 12.01
CA VAL A 63 2.66 -10.22 13.31
C VAL A 63 3.98 -9.55 13.76
N GLU A 64 4.62 -8.75 12.92
CA GLU A 64 5.83 -8.00 13.27
C GLU A 64 5.84 -6.53 12.83
N ALA A 65 4.68 -5.94 12.51
CA ALA A 65 4.55 -4.49 12.32
C ALA A 65 4.64 -3.81 13.69
N LYS A 66 5.86 -3.82 14.25
CA LYS A 66 6.29 -2.77 15.16
C LYS A 66 6.05 -1.44 14.44
N PRO A 67 5.73 -0.35 15.17
CA PRO A 67 5.80 0.98 14.59
C PRO A 67 7.10 1.11 13.78
N ASP A 68 6.97 1.63 12.56
CA ASP A 68 8.08 1.86 11.64
C ASP A 68 8.77 0.60 11.08
N GLN A 69 8.02 -0.49 10.89
CA GLN A 69 8.56 -1.65 10.15
C GLN A 69 8.90 -1.23 8.71
N GLN A 70 10.17 -1.36 8.33
CA GLN A 70 10.60 -1.08 6.96
C GLN A 70 10.03 -2.13 5.99
N VAL A 71 9.43 -1.64 4.92
CA VAL A 71 8.88 -2.43 3.84
C VAL A 71 9.28 -1.85 2.49
N ASN A 72 9.15 -2.68 1.45
CA ASN A 72 9.22 -2.21 0.08
C ASN A 72 7.88 -2.46 -0.62
N LEU A 73 7.45 -1.47 -1.40
CA LEU A 73 6.33 -1.60 -2.34
C LEU A 73 6.87 -1.48 -3.75
N ALA A 74 6.62 -2.50 -4.58
CA ALA A 74 6.92 -2.45 -6.00
C ALA A 74 5.62 -2.32 -6.81
N PHE A 75 5.59 -1.33 -7.70
CA PHE A 75 4.54 -1.13 -8.69
C PHE A 75 5.12 -1.37 -10.08
N MET A 76 4.38 -2.09 -10.91
CA MET A 76 4.82 -2.49 -12.24
C MET A 76 3.69 -2.25 -13.24
N ARG A 77 3.99 -1.47 -14.28
CA ARG A 77 3.12 -1.25 -15.42
C ARG A 77 3.82 -1.74 -16.67
N THR A 78 3.74 -3.06 -16.88
CA THR A 78 4.45 -3.72 -17.97
C THR A 78 4.00 -3.27 -19.36
N ASP A 79 2.79 -2.72 -19.48
CA ASP A 79 2.24 -2.11 -20.69
C ASP A 79 2.96 -0.80 -21.07
N LYS A 80 3.38 -0.01 -20.07
CA LYS A 80 4.11 1.25 -20.26
C LYS A 80 5.62 1.14 -20.04
N GLN A 81 6.09 -0.02 -19.54
CA GLN A 81 7.45 -0.22 -19.04
C GLN A 81 7.80 0.74 -17.89
N ASP A 82 6.81 1.08 -17.06
CA ASP A 82 7.03 1.89 -15.86
C ASP A 82 7.19 0.97 -14.65
N TYR A 83 8.24 1.20 -13.87
CA TYR A 83 8.56 0.47 -12.66
C TYR A 83 8.84 1.46 -11.54
N LEU A 84 8.24 1.22 -10.38
CA LEU A 84 8.40 2.07 -9.21
C LEU A 84 8.68 1.20 -8.00
N SER A 85 9.76 1.52 -7.29
CA SER A 85 10.16 0.91 -6.02
C SER A 85 10.06 1.97 -4.93
N ILE A 86 9.29 1.69 -3.89
CA ILE A 86 9.11 2.57 -2.74
C ILE A 86 9.65 1.88 -1.50
N SER A 87 10.59 2.53 -0.82
CA SER A 87 10.97 2.22 0.55
C SER A 87 10.07 3.01 1.50
N GLY A 88 9.45 2.33 2.46
CA GLY A 88 8.51 2.98 3.37
C GLY A 88 8.45 2.33 4.75
N ALA A 89 7.79 3.04 5.66
CA ALA A 89 7.50 2.59 7.01
C ALA A 89 6.04 2.13 7.09
N ALA A 90 5.82 0.88 7.47
CA ALA A 90 4.49 0.29 7.59
C ALA A 90 3.96 0.36 9.03
N GLU A 91 2.69 0.69 9.17
CA GLU A 91 1.96 0.74 10.43
C GLU A 91 0.60 0.06 10.27
N LEU A 92 0.20 -0.71 11.29
CA LEU A 92 -1.16 -1.23 11.41
C LEU A 92 -2.06 -0.16 12.03
N VAL A 93 -3.13 0.20 11.34
CA VAL A 93 -4.06 1.26 11.76
C VAL A 93 -5.46 0.69 11.93
N HIS A 94 -6.05 0.95 13.10
CA HIS A 94 -7.45 0.62 13.43
C HIS A 94 -8.31 1.89 13.47
N ASP A 95 -8.51 2.50 12.31
CA ASP A 95 -9.33 3.70 12.16
C ASP A 95 -10.63 3.38 11.42
N ARG A 96 -11.75 3.39 12.14
CA ARG A 96 -13.07 3.04 11.60
C ARG A 96 -13.58 4.06 10.58
N GLU A 97 -13.27 5.34 10.76
CA GLU A 97 -13.68 6.39 9.83
C GLU A 97 -12.90 6.26 8.52
N LYS A 98 -11.58 6.04 8.61
CA LYS A 98 -10.75 5.79 7.43
C LYS A 98 -11.15 4.52 6.69
N MET A 99 -11.45 3.43 7.43
CA MET A 99 -11.97 2.20 6.82
C MET A 99 -13.28 2.44 6.07
N GLN A 100 -14.18 3.26 6.62
CA GLN A 100 -15.43 3.64 5.97
C GLN A 100 -15.21 4.45 4.68
N ASP A 101 -14.30 5.44 4.70
CA ASP A 101 -13.95 6.25 3.51
C ASP A 101 -13.35 5.40 2.39
N LEU A 102 -12.52 4.40 2.74
CA LEU A 102 -11.83 3.55 1.77
C LEU A 102 -12.66 2.34 1.31
N TRP A 103 -13.74 2.00 2.00
CA TRP A 103 -14.50 0.79 1.72
C TRP A 103 -15.13 0.82 0.34
N SER A 104 -15.01 -0.29 -0.39
CA SER A 104 -15.73 -0.48 -1.65
C SER A 104 -16.25 -1.91 -1.77
N PRO A 105 -17.35 -2.16 -2.52
CA PRO A 105 -17.90 -3.49 -2.72
C PRO A 105 -16.88 -4.51 -3.26
N TRP A 106 -15.85 -4.03 -3.96
CA TRP A 106 -14.78 -4.87 -4.49
C TRP A 106 -13.95 -5.53 -3.38
N VAL A 107 -13.83 -4.94 -2.20
CA VAL A 107 -13.06 -5.48 -1.06
C VAL A 107 -13.79 -6.65 -0.36
N LYS A 108 -15.12 -6.69 -0.49
CA LYS A 108 -16.01 -7.65 0.20
C LYS A 108 -15.65 -9.14 0.03
N PRO A 109 -15.14 -9.63 -1.12
CA PRO A 109 -14.73 -11.03 -1.25
C PRO A 109 -13.61 -11.45 -0.29
N TRP A 110 -12.75 -10.52 0.12
CA TRP A 110 -11.68 -10.78 1.08
C TRP A 110 -12.12 -10.58 2.53
N PHE A 111 -13.13 -9.73 2.77
CA PHE A 111 -13.68 -9.46 4.09
C PHE A 111 -15.22 -9.59 4.07
N PRO A 112 -15.75 -10.83 4.14
CA PRO A 112 -17.17 -11.11 3.93
C PRO A 112 -18.10 -10.44 4.96
N LYS A 113 -17.59 -10.20 6.18
CA LYS A 113 -18.31 -9.50 7.26
C LYS A 113 -18.27 -7.97 7.12
N GLY A 114 -17.58 -7.46 6.09
CA GLY A 114 -17.51 -6.03 5.82
C GLY A 114 -16.69 -5.26 6.86
N LEU A 115 -17.10 -4.02 7.11
CA LEU A 115 -16.51 -3.13 8.12
C LEU A 115 -16.66 -3.62 9.58
N ASP A 116 -17.51 -4.63 9.81
CA ASP A 116 -17.68 -5.26 11.12
C ASP A 116 -16.85 -6.55 11.26
N ASP A 117 -15.99 -6.87 10.29
CA ASP A 117 -15.05 -7.96 10.43
C ASP A 117 -14.02 -7.62 11.52
N PRO A 118 -13.94 -8.41 12.62
CA PRO A 118 -12.98 -8.13 13.70
C PRO A 118 -11.53 -8.30 13.27
N ASP A 119 -11.28 -8.93 12.12
CA ASP A 119 -9.95 -9.11 11.56
C ASP A 119 -9.56 -8.00 10.58
N LEU A 120 -10.48 -7.12 10.19
CA LEU A 120 -10.23 -6.02 9.26
C LEU A 120 -9.39 -4.92 9.94
N ALA A 121 -8.31 -4.53 9.26
CA ALA A 121 -7.50 -3.38 9.62
C ALA A 121 -6.99 -2.68 8.37
N LEU A 122 -6.33 -1.54 8.56
CA LEU A 122 -5.60 -0.84 7.51
C LEU A 122 -4.10 -1.04 7.71
N LEU A 123 -3.40 -1.24 6.60
CA LEU A 123 -1.96 -1.05 6.55
C LEU A 123 -1.70 0.34 5.95
N LYS A 124 -1.05 1.20 6.72
CA LYS A 124 -0.53 2.49 6.25
C LYS A 124 0.95 2.32 5.92
N VAL A 125 1.37 2.76 4.75
CA VAL A 125 2.79 2.83 4.37
C VAL A 125 3.16 4.27 4.08
N SER A 126 3.97 4.86 4.96
CA SER A 126 4.52 6.21 4.78
C SER A 126 5.72 6.14 3.84
N ILE A 127 5.70 6.89 2.74
CA ILE A 127 6.80 6.91 1.76
C ILE A 127 8.03 7.59 2.37
N MET A 128 9.18 6.91 2.32
CA MET A 128 10.48 7.48 2.73
C MET A 128 11.34 7.80 1.52
N GLU A 129 11.39 6.89 0.55
CA GLU A 129 12.15 7.03 -0.68
C GLU A 129 11.44 6.32 -1.83
N ALA A 130 11.59 6.84 -3.04
CA ALA A 130 10.99 6.29 -4.24
C ALA A 130 12.00 6.35 -5.40
N GLU A 131 12.23 5.21 -6.03
CA GLU A 131 13.00 5.09 -7.26
C GLU A 131 12.08 4.63 -8.38
N TYR A 132 12.25 5.22 -9.56
CA TYR A 132 11.46 4.86 -10.72
C TYR A 132 12.30 4.68 -11.99
N TRP A 133 11.75 3.88 -12.89
CA TRP A 133 12.27 3.66 -14.23
C TRP A 133 11.08 3.71 -15.19
N ASP A 134 11.08 4.70 -16.08
CA ASP A 134 10.15 4.79 -17.20
C ASP A 134 10.90 4.57 -18.52
N ALA A 135 10.18 4.15 -19.56
CA ALA A 135 10.79 4.01 -20.88
C ALA A 135 11.36 5.36 -21.34
N PRO A 136 12.55 5.40 -21.99
CA PRO A 136 12.97 6.59 -22.69
C PRO A 136 11.91 6.92 -23.75
N GLY A 137 11.33 8.11 -23.62
CA GLY A 137 10.32 8.63 -24.57
C GLY A 137 10.83 8.76 -25.99
#